data_AF-A0A4Q3SVC4-F1
#
_entry.id   AF-A0A4Q3SVC4-F1
#
_cell.length_a   1.000
_cell.length_b   1.000
_cell.length_c   1.000
_cell.angle_alpha   90.00
_cell.angle_beta   90.00
_cell.angle_gamma   90.00
#
_symmetry.space_group_name_H-M   'P 1'
#
loop_
_entity.id
_entity.type
_entity.pdbx_description
1 polymer ?
#
loop_
_entity_poly.entity_id
_entity_poly.type
_entity_poly.pdbx_seq_one_letter_code
_entity_poly.pdbx_strand_id
1 'polypeptide(L)'
;MQTQNPFLDEFAKLTNAAMGLAQTAGEEAKAAFRAQGDRFAADLDLIRRDEFEALKLEIAALRAELETLKTAAPKKTAKKD
;
A
#
# COMPACT_ATOMS: atom_id res chain seq x y z
N MET A 1 45.98 38.23 14.20
CA MET A 1 44.58 38.66 13.97
C MET A 1 44.02 37.75 12.88
N GLN A 2 43.05 36.90 13.21
CA GLN A 2 42.53 35.88 12.28
C GLN A 2 41.85 36.55 11.08
N THR A 3 42.35 36.27 9.89
CA THR A 3 41.70 36.58 8.62
C THR A 3 40.52 35.61 8.45
N GLN A 4 39.42 35.86 9.15
CA GLN A 4 38.16 35.19 8.86
C GLN A 4 37.49 35.93 7.70
N ASN A 5 37.44 35.29 6.52
CA ASN A 5 36.80 35.86 5.34
C ASN A 5 35.28 35.92 5.56
N PRO A 6 34.65 37.10 5.67
CA PRO A 6 33.25 37.26 6.07
C PRO A 6 32.26 36.50 5.18
N PHE A 7 32.56 36.36 3.89
CA PHE A 7 31.72 35.60 2.95
C PHE A 7 31.64 34.10 3.28
N LEU A 8 32.73 33.51 3.80
CA LEU A 8 32.74 32.09 4.16
C LEU A 8 31.97 31.83 5.45
N ASP A 9 31.98 32.79 6.39
CA ASP A 9 31.21 32.70 7.63
C ASP A 9 29.70 32.84 7.39
N GLU A 10 29.29 33.75 6.51
CA GLU A 10 27.90 33.89 6.07
C GLU A 10 27.40 32.65 5.32
N PHE A 11 28.24 32.06 4.45
CA PHE A 11 27.90 30.81 3.77
C PHE A 11 27.80 29.62 4.72
N ALA A 12 28.68 29.54 5.73
CA ALA A 12 28.61 28.50 6.76
C ALA A 12 27.33 28.63 7.59
N LYS A 13 26.95 29.86 7.98
CA LYS A 13 25.69 30.14 8.70
C LYS A 13 24.48 29.80 7.85
N LEU A 14 24.48 30.16 6.57
CA LEU A 14 23.41 29.82 5.62
C LEU A 14 23.27 28.30 5.46
N THR A 15 24.39 27.60 5.28
CA THR A 15 24.40 26.15 5.10
C THR A 15 23.90 25.44 6.36
N ASN A 16 24.31 25.90 7.54
CA ASN A 16 23.86 25.32 8.80
C ASN A 16 22.36 25.57 9.04
N ALA A 17 21.87 26.77 8.69
CA ALA A 17 20.44 27.08 8.72
C ALA A 17 19.64 26.26 7.70
N ALA A 18 20.16 26.09 6.48
CA ALA A 18 19.56 25.29 5.43
C ALA A 18 19.51 23.80 5.78
N MET A 19 20.54 23.26 6.44
CA MET A 19 20.50 21.89 6.95
C MET A 19 19.43 21.70 8.02
N GLY A 20 19.26 22.65 8.94
CA GLY A 20 18.18 22.62 9.93
C GLY A 20 16.78 22.66 9.29
N LEU A 21 16.59 23.53 8.31
CA LEU A 21 15.34 23.61 7.54
C LEU A 21 15.08 22.35 6.72
N ALA A 22 16.10 21.79 6.06
CA ALA A 22 15.97 20.57 5.28
C ALA A 22 15.58 19.35 6.13
N GLN A 23 16.10 19.27 7.36
CA GLN A 23 15.76 18.19 8.29
C GLN A 23 14.28 18.28 8.71
N THR A 24 13.80 19.47 9.09
CA THR A 24 12.39 19.68 9.46
C THR A 24 11.44 19.51 8.28
N ALA A 25 11.77 20.08 7.11
CA ALA A 25 10.99 19.91 5.89
C ALA A 25 10.93 18.44 5.43
N GLY A 26 11.99 17.67 5.64
CA GLY A 26 12.01 16.23 5.34
C GLY A 26 11.06 15.43 6.24
N GLU A 27 11.00 15.76 7.53
CA GLU A 27 10.06 15.13 8.47
C GLU A 27 8.60 15.49 8.15
N GLU A 28 8.33 16.76 7.84
CA GLU A 28 7.01 17.24 7.43
C GLU A 28 6.57 16.63 6.10
N ALA A 29 7.46 16.56 5.11
CA ALA A 29 7.19 15.90 3.84
C ALA A 29 6.85 14.42 4.07
N LYS A 30 7.62 13.70 4.88
CA LYS A 30 7.35 12.28 5.19
C LYS A 30 5.98 12.09 5.87
N ALA A 31 5.61 12.98 6.79
CA ALA A 31 4.30 12.96 7.43
C ALA A 31 3.17 13.23 6.43
N ALA A 32 3.32 14.23 5.55
CA ALA A 32 2.37 14.54 4.50
C ALA A 32 2.21 13.39 3.49
N PHE A 33 3.31 12.78 3.05
CA PHE A 33 3.30 11.61 2.18
C PHE A 33 2.58 10.43 2.83
N ARG A 34 2.79 10.18 4.13
CA ARG A 34 2.09 9.12 4.85
C ARG A 34 0.59 9.39 4.94
N ALA A 35 0.20 10.62 5.29
CA ALA A 35 -1.21 11.01 5.35
C ALA A 35 -1.90 10.92 3.97
N GLN A 36 -1.19 11.25 2.89
CA GLN A 36 -1.69 11.10 1.53
C GLN A 36 -1.81 9.61 1.14
N GLY A 37 -0.85 8.78 1.55
CA GLY A 37 -0.90 7.33 1.36
C GLY A 37 -2.06 6.68 2.11
N ASP A 38 -2.31 7.09 3.36
CA ASP A 38 -3.42 6.60 4.17
C ASP A 38 -4.78 6.98 3.56
N ARG A 39 -4.91 8.22 3.03
CA ARG A 39 -6.11 8.63 2.28
C ARG A 39 -6.32 7.80 1.02
N PHE A 40 -5.27 7.63 0.23
CA PHE A 40 -5.35 6.82 -0.99
C PHE A 40 -5.71 5.36 -0.68
N ALA A 41 -5.13 4.78 0.38
CA ALA A 41 -5.47 3.44 0.83
C ALA A 41 -6.91 3.32 1.38
N ALA A 42 -7.45 4.40 1.97
CA ALA A 42 -8.85 4.45 2.41
C ALA A 42 -9.83 4.64 1.26
N ASP A 43 -9.43 5.36 0.19
CA ASP A 43 -10.22 5.54 -1.02
C ASP A 43 -10.25 4.27 -1.88
N LEU A 44 -9.20 3.44 -1.80
CA LEU A 44 -9.19 2.12 -2.39
C LEU A 44 -9.99 1.16 -1.51
N ASP A 45 -10.98 0.49 -2.10
CA ASP A 45 -11.79 -0.56 -1.45
C ASP A 45 -10.94 -1.83 -1.24
N LEU A 46 -9.95 -1.75 -0.36
CA LEU A 46 -8.99 -2.81 -0.09
C LEU A 46 -9.58 -3.79 0.92
N ILE A 47 -9.73 -5.03 0.49
CA ILE A 47 -10.08 -6.13 1.40
C ILE A 47 -8.88 -6.48 2.30
N ARG A 48 -9.15 -6.89 3.53
CA ARG A 48 -8.09 -7.34 4.42
C ARG A 48 -7.47 -8.62 3.90
N ARG A 49 -6.18 -8.81 4.19
CA ARG A 49 -5.47 -10.03 3.82
C ARG A 49 -6.16 -11.29 4.36
N ASP A 50 -6.65 -11.26 5.60
CA ASP A 50 -7.31 -12.40 6.22
C ASP A 50 -8.60 -12.79 5.50
N GLU A 51 -9.39 -11.79 5.08
CA GLU A 51 -10.63 -11.97 4.32
C GLU A 51 -10.33 -12.52 2.93
N PHE A 52 -9.27 -12.02 2.28
CA PHE A 52 -8.83 -12.53 0.99
C PHE A 52 -8.41 -14.01 1.06
N GLU A 53 -7.63 -14.40 2.07
CA GLU A 53 -7.23 -15.80 2.24
C GLU A 53 -8.41 -16.70 2.60
N ALA A 54 -9.35 -16.23 3.44
CA ALA A 54 -10.57 -16.96 3.75
C ALA A 54 -11.43 -17.21 2.49
N LEU A 55 -11.67 -16.17 1.68
CA LEU A 55 -12.42 -16.28 0.44
C LEU A 55 -11.74 -17.24 -0.56
N LYS A 56 -10.41 -17.18 -0.64
CA LYS A 56 -9.64 -18.06 -1.53
C LYS A 56 -9.79 -19.54 -1.16
N LEU A 57 -9.79 -19.86 0.14
CA LEU A 57 -10.04 -21.22 0.62
C LEU A 57 -11.47 -21.67 0.32
N GLU A 58 -12.45 -20.80 0.55
CA GLU A 58 -13.86 -21.08 0.26
C GLU A 58 -14.09 -21.35 -1.23
N ILE A 59 -13.52 -20.52 -2.12
CA ILE A 59 -13.60 -20.71 -3.57
C ILE A 59 -12.95 -22.05 -3.98
N ALA A 60 -11.83 -22.43 -3.37
CA ALA A 60 -11.18 -23.70 -3.64
C ALA A 60 -12.07 -24.89 -3.24
N ALA A 61 -12.70 -24.83 -2.06
CA ALA A 61 -13.63 -25.85 -1.59
C ALA A 61 -14.86 -25.96 -2.51
N LEU A 62 -15.49 -24.84 -2.85
CA LEU A 62 -16.64 -24.81 -3.75
C LEU A 62 -16.31 -25.37 -5.14
N ARG A 63 -15.11 -25.09 -5.68
CA ARG A 63 -14.67 -25.66 -6.95
C ARG A 63 -14.51 -27.18 -6.86
N ALA A 64 -13.94 -27.68 -5.77
CA ALA A 64 -13.82 -29.11 -5.55
C ALA A 64 -15.20 -29.77 -5.47
N GLU A 65 -16.12 -29.19 -4.70
CA GLU A 65 -17.51 -29.66 -4.61
C GLU A 65 -18.21 -29.64 -5.98
N LEU A 66 -18.06 -28.58 -6.76
CA LEU A 66 -18.61 -28.49 -8.12
C LEU A 66 -18.09 -29.60 -9.04
N GLU A 67 -16.80 -29.93 -8.98
CA GLU A 67 -16.26 -31.03 -9.77
C GLU A 67 -16.84 -32.38 -9.33
N THR A 68 -16.98 -32.62 -8.02
CA THR A 68 -17.65 -33.84 -7.53
C THR A 68 -19.10 -33.93 -8.01
N LEU A 69 -19.87 -32.83 -7.92
CA LEU A 69 -21.26 -32.80 -8.37
C LEU A 69 -21.39 -32.95 -9.89
N LYS A 70 -20.51 -32.35 -10.69
CA LYS A 70 -20.49 -32.53 -12.14
C LYS A 70 -20.20 -33.97 -12.54
N THR A 71 -19.27 -34.64 -11.85
CA THR A 71 -18.98 -36.06 -12.10
C THR A 71 -20.10 -36.99 -11.61
N ALA A 72 -20.82 -36.58 -10.57
CA ALA A 72 -21.95 -37.33 -10.01
C ALA A 72 -23.31 -37.03 -10.68
N ALA A 73 -23.40 -35.99 -11.51
CA ALA A 73 -24.65 -35.64 -12.18
C ALA A 73 -25.01 -36.72 -13.22
N PRO A 74 -26.13 -37.45 -13.07
CA PRO A 74 -26.64 -38.27 -14.16
C PRO A 74 -27.01 -37.33 -15.30
N LYS A 75 -26.56 -37.64 -16.54
CA LYS A 75 -27.07 -37.00 -17.76
C LYS A 75 -28.58 -36.89 -17.63
N LYS A 76 -29.11 -35.67 -17.50
CA LYS A 76 -30.55 -35.41 -17.50
C LYS A 76 -31.12 -36.23 -18.65
N THR A 77 -31.90 -37.25 -18.28
CA THR A 77 -32.71 -37.99 -19.21
C THR A 77 -33.50 -36.95 -19.99
N ALA A 78 -33.25 -36.89 -21.30
CA ALA A 78 -34.13 -36.22 -22.24
C ALA A 78 -35.49 -36.90 -22.07
N LYS A 79 -36.33 -36.31 -21.22
CA LYS A 79 -37.71 -36.72 -21.05
C LYS A 79 -38.42 -36.28 -22.32
N LYS A 80 -38.52 -37.24 -23.23
CA LYS A 80 -39.30 -37.19 -24.45
C LYS A 80 -40.75 -37.33 -24.03
N ASP A 81 -41.48 -36.23 -24.04
CA ASP A 81 -42.94 -36.16 -24.14
C ASP A 81 -43.26 -35.10 -25.20
#